data_AF-A0ABD6FXU8-F1
#
_entry.id   AF-A0ABD6FXU8-F1
#
_cell.length_a   1.000
_cell.length_b   1.000
_cell.length_c   1.000
_cell.angle_alpha   90.00
_cell.angle_beta   90.00
_cell.angle_gamma   90.00
#
_symmetry.space_group_name_H-M   'P 1'
#
loop_
_entity.id
_entity.type
_entity.pdbx_description
1 polymer ?
#
loop_
_entity_poly.entity_id
_entity_poly.type
_entity_poly.pdbx_seq_one_letter_code
_entity_poly.pdbx_strand_id
1 'polypeptide(L)'
;APPQGTAGGALTVIPTGPPEPFHEPVTGTRSRIVAKTQLRLPAAGTYLAALYDAQGEEGKAWISLGQREGFRWRDIARLPGWIRDVRRFHEVPGLPTWAWIGVAGVVALGSVVGRALSRR
;
A
#
# COMPACT_ATOMS: atom_id res chain seq x y z
N ALA A 1 21.31 16.73 -2.61
CA ALA A 1 21.24 17.43 -1.30
C ALA A 1 19.87 17.16 -0.68
N PRO A 2 19.74 17.06 0.66
CA PRO A 2 18.45 16.80 1.28
C PRO A 2 17.46 17.96 1.00
N PRO A 3 16.14 17.68 0.92
CA PRO A 3 15.15 18.69 0.54
C PRO A 3 15.16 19.93 1.46
N GLN A 4 14.85 21.10 0.90
CA GLN A 4 14.78 22.34 1.68
C GLN A 4 13.79 22.18 2.86
N GLY A 5 14.19 22.66 4.04
CA GLY A 5 13.41 22.51 5.29
C GLY A 5 13.76 21.28 6.13
N THR A 6 14.65 20.39 5.66
CA THR A 6 15.11 19.21 6.43
C THR A 6 16.42 19.43 7.21
N ALA A 7 16.99 20.65 7.18
CA ALA A 7 18.32 20.95 7.72
C ALA A 7 18.42 20.99 9.26
N GLY A 8 17.29 20.98 9.98
CA GLY A 8 17.25 21.01 11.45
C GLY A 8 16.95 19.63 12.04
N GLY A 9 17.98 18.86 12.42
CA GLY A 9 17.79 17.64 13.22
C GLY A 9 17.15 16.46 12.48
N ALA A 10 17.35 16.35 11.16
CA ALA A 10 16.86 15.22 10.39
C ALA A 10 17.44 13.90 10.94
N LEU A 11 16.53 12.97 11.23
CA LEU A 11 16.90 11.59 11.47
C LEU A 11 16.96 10.88 10.12
N THR A 12 18.17 10.63 9.66
CA THR A 12 18.42 9.96 8.39
C THR A 12 18.45 8.45 8.58
N VAL A 13 17.68 7.74 7.76
CA VAL A 13 17.75 6.28 7.66
C VAL A 13 18.48 5.95 6.38
N ILE A 14 19.64 5.31 6.51
CA ILE A 14 20.42 4.83 5.37
C ILE A 14 20.21 3.32 5.28
N PRO A 15 19.77 2.78 4.13
CA PRO A 15 19.69 1.34 3.91
C PRO A 15 21.00 0.63 4.25
N THR A 16 20.95 -0.39 5.09
CA THR A 16 22.09 -1.26 5.38
C THR A 16 21.77 -2.67 4.89
N GLY A 17 22.37 -3.07 3.77
CA GLY A 17 22.19 -4.41 3.18
C GLY A 17 21.27 -4.45 1.96
N PRO A 18 21.04 -5.64 1.39
CA PRO A 18 20.23 -5.81 0.19
C PRO A 18 18.73 -5.58 0.47
N PRO A 19 17.96 -5.04 -0.50
CA PRO A 19 16.53 -4.85 -0.32
C PRO A 19 15.76 -6.17 -0.13
N GLU A 20 14.81 -6.20 0.80
CA GLU A 20 14.00 -7.38 1.09
C GLU A 20 12.76 -7.43 0.19
N PRO A 21 12.37 -8.60 -0.36
CA PRO A 21 11.11 -8.73 -1.09
C PRO A 21 9.90 -8.45 -0.21
N PHE A 22 8.93 -7.68 -0.72
CA PHE A 22 7.65 -7.42 -0.05
C PHE A 22 6.48 -7.75 -0.97
N HIS A 23 5.49 -8.47 -0.44
CA HIS A 23 4.25 -8.77 -1.11
C HIS A 23 3.07 -8.23 -0.30
N GLU A 24 2.27 -7.38 -0.92
CA GLU A 24 1.07 -6.83 -0.30
C GLU A 24 -0.17 -7.58 -0.86
N PRO A 25 -0.87 -8.36 -0.02
CA PRO A 25 -1.92 -9.28 -0.48
C PRO A 25 -3.23 -8.58 -0.91
N VAL A 26 -3.58 -7.43 -0.33
CA VAL A 26 -4.86 -6.75 -0.60
C VAL A 26 -4.88 -6.14 -1.99
N THR A 27 -3.80 -5.48 -2.37
CA THR A 27 -3.58 -4.88 -3.68
C THR A 27 -2.95 -5.87 -4.65
N GLY A 28 -2.38 -6.98 -4.15
CA GLY A 28 -1.73 -8.00 -4.97
C GLY A 28 -0.49 -7.46 -5.68
N THR A 29 0.27 -6.58 -5.01
CA THR A 29 1.47 -5.93 -5.55
C THR A 29 2.74 -6.52 -4.95
N ARG A 30 3.88 -6.25 -5.59
CA ARG A 30 5.20 -6.65 -5.12
C ARG A 30 6.13 -5.43 -5.18
N SER A 31 6.94 -5.26 -4.15
CA SER A 31 7.98 -4.24 -4.09
C SER A 31 9.16 -4.73 -3.25
N ARG A 32 10.10 -3.84 -2.92
CA ARG A 32 11.26 -4.16 -2.08
C ARG A 32 11.37 -3.18 -0.93
N ILE A 33 11.58 -3.69 0.28
CA ILE A 33 11.87 -2.89 1.47
C ILE A 33 13.37 -2.59 1.45
N VAL A 34 13.71 -1.33 1.20
CA VAL A 34 15.10 -0.83 1.25
C VAL A 34 15.50 -0.45 2.67
N ALA A 35 14.57 0.04 3.48
CA ALA A 35 14.82 0.40 4.86
C ALA A 35 13.55 0.25 5.70
N LYS A 36 13.73 -0.16 6.95
CA LYS A 36 12.67 -0.20 7.95
C LYS A 36 13.25 0.28 9.28
N THR A 37 12.56 1.21 9.92
CA THR A 37 13.02 1.76 11.20
C THR A 37 11.85 1.98 12.16
N GLN A 38 12.15 1.96 13.45
CA GLN A 38 11.25 2.40 14.50
C GLN A 38 11.93 3.51 15.29
N LEU A 39 11.25 4.64 15.38
CA LEU A 39 11.83 5.87 15.89
C LEU A 39 10.97 6.39 17.02
N ARG A 40 11.61 6.79 18.12
CA ARG A 40 10.93 7.49 19.22
C ARG A 40 11.01 8.98 18.94
N LEU A 41 9.84 9.61 18.75
CA LEU A 41 9.78 11.05 18.55
C LEU A 41 10.12 11.77 19.86
N PRO A 42 10.95 12.83 19.82
CA PRO A 42 11.41 13.53 21.02
C PRO A 42 10.29 14.33 21.71
N ALA A 43 9.28 14.77 20.96
CA ALA A 43 8.14 15.50 21.47
C ALA A 43 6.89 15.24 20.60
N ALA A 44 5.72 15.63 21.09
CA ALA A 44 4.52 15.68 20.25
C ALA A 44 4.62 16.88 19.29
N GLY A 45 4.25 16.69 18.03
CA GLY A 45 4.30 17.75 17.03
C GLY A 45 4.16 17.23 15.61
N THR A 46 4.27 18.17 14.66
CA THR A 46 4.27 17.86 13.22
C THR A 46 5.70 17.60 12.75
N TYR A 47 5.90 16.47 12.08
CA TYR A 47 7.18 16.07 11.50
C TYR A 47 7.06 15.94 9.99
N LEU A 48 8.13 16.25 9.28
CA LEU A 48 8.23 16.07 7.84
C LEU A 48 9.04 14.81 7.54
N ALA A 49 8.46 13.92 6.74
CA ALA A 49 9.17 12.77 6.18
C ALA A 49 9.49 13.06 4.72
N ALA A 50 10.76 12.87 4.34
CA ALA A 50 11.22 12.99 2.97
C ALA A 50 11.98 11.74 2.56
N LEU A 51 11.74 11.29 1.33
CA LEU A 51 12.47 10.22 0.69
C LEU A 51 13.18 10.82 -0.53
N TYR A 52 14.49 10.63 -0.63
CA TYR A 52 15.28 11.13 -1.74
C TYR A 52 16.44 10.16 -2.02
N ASP A 53 16.90 10.14 -3.26
CA ASP A 53 18.14 9.48 -3.66
C ASP A 53 19.29 10.49 -3.59
N ALA A 54 20.40 10.11 -2.93
CA ALA A 54 21.50 11.05 -2.68
C ALA A 54 22.36 11.31 -3.92
N GLN A 55 22.34 10.37 -4.88
CA GLN A 55 23.03 10.39 -6.15
C GLN A 55 22.20 11.12 -7.22
N GLY A 56 20.91 11.34 -6.97
CA GLY A 56 19.99 12.02 -7.87
C GLY A 56 19.36 11.08 -8.90
N GLU A 57 19.40 9.77 -8.65
CA GLU A 57 18.82 8.79 -9.55
C GLU A 57 17.29 8.85 -9.52
N GLU A 58 16.69 8.70 -10.71
CA GLU A 58 15.24 8.64 -10.86
C GLU A 58 14.71 7.22 -10.63
N GLY A 59 13.52 7.12 -10.05
CA GLY A 59 12.88 5.84 -9.83
C GLY A 59 11.58 5.95 -9.04
N LYS A 60 10.90 4.81 -8.89
CA LYS A 60 9.71 4.71 -8.05
C LYS A 60 10.12 4.36 -6.63
N ALA A 61 9.70 5.17 -5.69
CA ALA A 61 9.87 4.90 -4.28
C ALA A 61 8.61 5.34 -3.52
N TRP A 62 8.31 4.65 -2.43
CA TRP A 62 7.17 4.95 -1.57
C TRP A 62 7.56 4.74 -0.11
N ILE A 63 6.88 5.46 0.78
CA ILE A 63 7.09 5.38 2.23
C ILE A 63 5.75 5.03 2.89
N SER A 64 5.79 4.13 3.87
CA SER A 64 4.69 3.94 4.82
C SER A 64 5.07 4.51 6.18
N LEU A 65 4.15 5.24 6.79
CA LEU A 65 4.31 5.83 8.11
C LEU A 65 3.22 5.28 9.03
N GLY A 66 3.61 4.82 10.21
CA GLY A 66 2.70 4.27 11.20
C GLY A 66 3.08 2.86 11.64
N GLN A 67 2.55 2.44 12.79
CA GLN A 67 2.79 1.09 13.34
C GLN A 67 1.64 0.12 13.07
N ARG A 68 0.42 0.65 12.88
CA ARG A 68 -0.81 -0.13 12.71
C ARG A 68 -1.72 0.57 11.72
N GLU A 69 -2.36 -0.21 10.87
CA GLU A 69 -3.41 0.25 9.98
C GLU A 69 -4.72 0.37 10.76
N GLY A 70 -5.39 1.52 10.64
CA GLY A 70 -6.66 1.80 11.30
C GLY A 70 -7.81 1.85 10.30
N PHE A 71 -8.29 0.69 9.86
CA PHE A 71 -9.43 0.62 8.94
C PHE A 71 -10.75 0.88 9.66
N ARG A 72 -11.58 1.75 9.08
CA ARG A 72 -12.98 1.98 9.48
C ARG A 72 -13.93 1.41 8.43
N TRP A 73 -15.17 1.15 8.82
CA TRP A 73 -16.21 0.69 7.88
C TRP A 73 -16.39 1.59 6.66
N ARG A 74 -16.21 2.91 6.83
CA ARG A 74 -16.29 3.89 5.74
C ARG A 74 -15.13 3.79 4.74
N ASP A 75 -14.00 3.23 5.15
CA ASP A 75 -12.83 3.04 4.30
C ASP A 75 -13.05 1.89 3.30
N ILE A 76 -13.95 0.96 3.62
CA ILE A 76 -14.29 -0.15 2.72
C ILE A 76 -14.83 0.36 1.39
N ALA A 77 -15.65 1.42 1.41
CA ALA A 77 -16.17 2.03 0.18
C ALA A 77 -15.06 2.70 -0.68
N ARG A 78 -13.92 3.02 -0.08
CA ARG A 78 -12.77 3.65 -0.74
C ARG A 78 -11.72 2.64 -1.22
N LEU A 79 -11.71 1.44 -0.63
CA LEU A 79 -10.77 0.36 -0.96
C LEU A 79 -10.64 0.11 -2.47
N PRO A 80 -11.70 0.04 -3.29
CA PRO A 80 -11.55 -0.19 -4.73
C PRO A 80 -10.70 0.88 -5.43
N GLY A 81 -10.87 2.14 -5.05
CA GLY A 81 -10.07 3.26 -5.55
C GLY A 81 -8.61 3.13 -5.13
N TRP A 82 -8.35 2.85 -3.84
CA TRP A 82 -7.00 2.66 -3.33
C TRP A 82 -6.27 1.48 -4.00
N ILE A 83 -6.95 0.35 -4.18
CA ILE A 83 -6.40 -0.82 -4.87
C ILE A 83 -6.00 -0.46 -6.30
N ARG A 84 -6.87 0.24 -7.04
CA ARG A 84 -6.57 0.69 -8.40
C ARG A 84 -5.35 1.60 -8.44
N ASP A 85 -5.28 2.57 -7.54
CA ASP A 85 -4.22 3.59 -7.54
C ASP A 85 -2.86 2.97 -7.14
N VAL A 86 -2.83 2.10 -6.13
CA VAL A 86 -1.63 1.36 -5.72
C VAL A 86 -1.15 0.41 -6.83
N ARG A 87 -2.05 -0.33 -7.47
CA ARG A 87 -1.71 -1.23 -8.58
C ARG A 87 -1.19 -0.45 -9.79
N ARG A 88 -1.78 0.71 -10.09
CA ARG A 88 -1.30 1.61 -11.16
C ARG A 88 0.12 2.11 -10.87
N PHE A 89 0.42 2.53 -9.65
CA PHE A 89 1.78 2.93 -9.26
C PHE A 89 2.78 1.79 -9.48
N HIS A 90 2.39 0.55 -9.15
CA HIS A 90 3.19 -0.66 -9.35
C HIS A 90 3.10 -1.26 -10.76
N GLU A 91 2.45 -0.60 -11.72
CA GLU A 91 2.26 -1.08 -13.10
C GLU A 91 1.63 -2.48 -13.20
N VAL A 92 0.79 -2.86 -12.23
CA VAL A 92 0.08 -4.14 -12.22
C VAL A 92 -1.31 -3.95 -12.81
N PRO A 93 -1.64 -4.57 -13.96
CA PRO A 93 -2.95 -4.40 -14.60
C PRO A 93 -4.06 -5.18 -13.89
N GLY A 94 -5.31 -4.78 -14.11
CA GLY A 94 -6.50 -5.52 -13.69
C GLY A 94 -6.76 -5.55 -12.18
N LEU A 95 -7.64 -6.45 -11.74
CA LEU A 95 -8.03 -6.65 -10.35
C LEU A 95 -7.13 -7.67 -9.64
N PRO A 96 -6.97 -7.59 -8.31
CA PRO A 96 -6.28 -8.62 -7.54
C PRO A 96 -7.05 -9.95 -7.57
N THR A 97 -6.34 -11.07 -7.44
CA THR A 97 -6.91 -12.43 -7.57
C THR A 97 -8.10 -12.67 -6.64
N TRP A 98 -8.05 -12.20 -5.40
CA TRP A 98 -9.14 -12.38 -4.45
C TRP A 98 -10.43 -11.66 -4.87
N ALA A 99 -10.33 -10.55 -5.61
CA ALA A 99 -11.51 -9.84 -6.10
C ALA A 99 -12.27 -10.67 -7.14
N TRP A 100 -11.54 -11.41 -7.98
CA TRP A 100 -12.14 -12.35 -8.92
C TRP A 100 -12.85 -13.52 -8.23
N ILE A 101 -12.26 -14.03 -7.14
CA ILE A 101 -12.91 -15.06 -6.31
C ILE A 101 -14.23 -14.52 -5.74
N GLY A 102 -14.24 -13.27 -5.26
CA GLY A 102 -15.45 -12.61 -4.77
C GLY A 102 -16.54 -12.51 -5.84
N VAL A 103 -16.20 -12.05 -7.04
CA VAL A 103 -17.14 -11.95 -8.17
C VAL A 103 -17.70 -13.32 -8.54
N ALA A 104 -16.85 -14.34 -8.67
CA ALA A 104 -17.28 -15.70 -9.00
C ALA A 104 -18.24 -16.26 -7.95
N GLY A 105 -17.97 -16.01 -6.66
CA GLY A 105 -18.86 -16.41 -5.56
C GLY A 105 -20.25 -15.78 -5.65
N VAL A 106 -20.33 -14.49 -5.94
CA VAL A 106 -21.62 -13.78 -6.11
C VAL A 106 -22.41 -14.33 -7.30
N VAL A 107 -21.75 -14.59 -8.43
CA VAL A 107 -22.39 -15.17 -9.62
C VAL A 107 -22.91 -16.59 -9.35
N ALA A 108 -22.11 -17.42 -8.66
CA ALA A 108 -22.52 -18.76 -8.26
C ALA A 108 -23.74 -18.74 -7.34
N LEU A 109 -23.76 -17.83 -6.35
CA LEU A 109 -24.90 -17.68 -5.45
C LEU A 109 -26.16 -17.24 -6.19
N GLY A 110 -26.05 -16.22 -7.05
CA GLY A 110 -27.18 -15.70 -7.83
C GLY A 110 -27.77 -16.75 -8.77
N SER A 111 -26.92 -17.59 -9.38
CA SER A 111 -27.39 -18.68 -10.25
C SER A 111 -28.08 -19.80 -9.48
N VAL A 112 -27.64 -20.12 -8.25
CA VAL A 112 -28.35 -21.06 -7.37
C VAL A 112 -29.71 -20.50 -6.95
N VAL A 113 -29.78 -19.24 -6.52
CA VAL A 113 -31.04 -18.59 -6.12
C VAL A 113 -32.00 -18.48 -7.29
N GLY A 114 -31.51 -18.06 -8.47
CA GLY A 114 -32.31 -17.98 -9.68
C GLY A 114 -32.91 -19.33 -10.09
N ARG A 115 -32.13 -20.42 -10.03
CA ARG A 115 -32.63 -21.78 -10.26
C ARG A 115 -33.66 -22.23 -9.22
N ALA A 116 -33.51 -21.83 -7.97
CA ALA A 116 -34.47 -22.17 -6.91
C ALA A 116 -35.80 -21.42 -7.09
N LEU A 117 -35.75 -20.18 -7.54
CA LEU A 117 -36.94 -19.36 -7.85
C LEU A 117 -37.64 -19.81 -9.13
N SER A 118 -36.91 -20.23 -10.16
CA SER A 118 -37.48 -20.69 -11.43
C SER A 118 -38.09 -22.10 -11.38
N ARG A 119 -37.89 -22.83 -10.27
CA ARG A 119 -38.41 -24.18 -10.04
C ARG A 119 -39.64 -24.19 -9.11
N ARG A 120 -40.12 -23.03 -8.69
CA ARG A 120 -41.39 -22.83 -7.97
C ARG A 120 -42.44 -22.30 -8.93
#